data_AF-A0A2P8FCT8-F1
#
_entry.id   AF-A0A2P8FCT8-F1
#
_cell.length_a   1.000
_cell.length_b   1.000
_cell.length_c   1.000
_cell.angle_alpha   90.00
_cell.angle_beta   90.00
_cell.angle_gamma   90.00
#
_symmetry.space_group_name_H-M   'P 1'
#
loop_
_entity.id
_entity.type
_entity.pdbx_description
1 polymer ?
#
loop_
_entity_poly.entity_id
_entity_poly.type
_entity_poly.pdbx_seq_one_letter_code
_entity_poly.pdbx_strand_id
1 'polypeptide(L)'
;MSKEEFLQILEKYRKGCATEEEEAFLLAYYELFEPGQERTDLKDADQVRQLKESIKSEIDLRAAALTEVGSGGSKQRMLYRYAAGLAAATFLIVSSLYFFESRKPDQVAKISPRARVQESGRIVPGSYQATLTLGNGEIVRLNDQQTGLIRQQDGVSVQKPENGHLVYKAGKITNVANHTVSTPKGGQYQLTLSDGTRIWLNAATSIRFPAVFSDTIRSVELCGEAYFEVAHDAGRPFQVRSDGQLITVLGTRFNLAAYSDEPSTRTTLLEGKVKVTATSPHGQERTGEGKILKPGQQSLLTGGLMQIANVDPENSVAWKNGYFRFDKADIRSVMRQIVRWYDVEVEYRGKVGADLFAGEIKRDEDIANVLRIIQLNNVDVQVTGRKIIVNN
;
A
#
# COMPACT_ATOMS: atom_id res chain seq x y z
N MET A 1 -22.86 4.03 7.66
CA MET A 1 -23.76 4.99 7.01
C MET A 1 -24.10 4.42 5.65
N SER A 2 -25.38 4.25 5.34
CA SER A 2 -25.82 3.74 4.05
C SER A 2 -25.66 4.81 2.95
N LYS A 3 -25.70 4.37 1.68
CA LYS A 3 -25.71 5.30 0.53
C LYS A 3 -26.91 6.24 0.59
N GLU A 4 -28.09 5.75 1.00
CA GLU A 4 -29.26 6.61 1.21
C GLU A 4 -29.02 7.65 2.31
N GLU A 5 -28.42 7.27 3.43
CA GLU A 5 -28.12 8.20 4.53
C GLU A 5 -27.13 9.29 4.10
N PHE A 6 -26.07 8.94 3.37
CA PHE A 6 -25.12 9.91 2.83
C PHE A 6 -25.79 10.89 1.85
N LEU A 7 -26.61 10.38 0.93
CA LEU A 7 -27.35 11.21 -0.02
C LEU A 7 -28.37 12.12 0.68
N GLN A 8 -29.00 11.65 1.76
CA GLN A 8 -29.89 12.47 2.58
C GLN A 8 -29.15 13.58 3.31
N ILE A 9 -27.99 13.30 3.89
CA ILE A 9 -27.13 14.30 4.54
C ILE A 9 -26.66 15.35 3.51
N LEU A 10 -26.23 14.91 2.33
CA LEU A 10 -25.84 15.79 1.23
C LEU A 10 -27.02 16.65 0.74
N GLU A 11 -28.23 16.11 0.69
CA GLU A 11 -29.43 16.85 0.31
C GLU A 11 -29.83 17.88 1.38
N LYS A 12 -29.78 17.51 2.67
CA LYS A 12 -30.00 18.42 3.81
C LYS A 12 -29.00 19.57 3.79
N TYR A 13 -27.73 19.27 3.52
CA TYR A 13 -26.66 20.26 3.39
C TYR A 13 -26.94 21.26 2.26
N ARG A 14 -27.29 20.77 1.07
CA ARG A 14 -27.67 21.63 -0.07
C ARG A 14 -28.88 22.51 0.21
N LYS A 15 -29.79 22.06 1.07
CA LYS A 15 -30.98 22.82 1.50
C LYS A 15 -30.71 23.77 2.67
N GLY A 16 -29.51 23.75 3.26
CA GLY A 16 -29.17 24.56 4.44
C GLY A 16 -29.82 24.09 5.73
N CYS A 17 -30.22 22.82 5.80
CA CYS A 17 -30.90 22.22 6.95
C CYS A 17 -30.10 21.08 7.59
N ALA A 18 -28.82 20.92 7.23
CA ALA A 18 -27.94 19.95 7.87
C ALA A 18 -27.60 20.39 9.30
N THR A 19 -27.43 19.43 10.21
CA THR A 19 -26.93 19.73 11.57
C THR A 19 -25.41 19.99 11.54
N GLU A 20 -24.87 20.65 12.57
CA GLU A 20 -23.41 20.85 12.69
C GLU A 20 -22.62 19.53 12.65
N GLU A 21 -23.20 18.44 13.16
CA GLU A 21 -22.62 17.09 13.10
C GLU A 21 -22.64 16.51 11.68
N GLU A 22 -23.73 16.72 10.93
CA GLU A 22 -23.87 16.31 9.52
C GLU A 22 -22.93 17.11 8.60
N GLU A 23 -22.73 18.41 8.89
CA GLU A 23 -21.77 19.27 8.20
C GLU A 23 -20.33 18.88 8.48
N ALA A 24 -19.98 18.67 9.75
CA ALA A 24 -18.65 18.19 10.15
C ALA A 24 -18.35 16.81 9.53
N PHE A 25 -19.35 15.94 9.43
CA PHE A 25 -19.24 14.66 8.75
C PHE A 25 -18.96 14.83 7.24
N LEU A 26 -19.69 15.71 6.54
CA LEU A 26 -19.46 15.98 5.12
C LEU A 26 -18.08 16.61 4.86
N LEU A 27 -17.62 17.51 5.74
CA LEU A 27 -16.30 18.13 5.67
C LEU A 27 -15.19 17.09 5.87
N ALA A 28 -15.31 16.24 6.89
CA ALA A 28 -14.37 15.14 7.13
C ALA A 28 -14.37 14.11 5.98
N TYR A 29 -15.55 13.82 5.41
CA TYR A 29 -15.67 12.97 4.23
C TYR A 29 -14.96 13.62 3.02
N TYR A 30 -15.11 14.92 2.82
CA TYR A 30 -14.45 15.66 1.74
C TYR A 30 -12.93 15.69 1.87
N GLU A 31 -12.41 15.90 3.09
CA GLU A 31 -10.96 15.88 3.38
C GLU A 31 -10.33 14.50 3.15
N LEU A 32 -11.08 13.41 3.39
CA LEU A 32 -10.62 12.05 3.13
C LEU A 32 -10.38 11.75 1.64
N PHE A 33 -11.05 12.51 0.75
CA PHE A 33 -10.96 12.38 -0.71
C PHE A 33 -10.13 13.49 -1.36
N GLU A 34 -9.27 14.21 -0.62
CA GLU A 34 -8.26 15.05 -1.26
C GLU A 34 -7.46 14.21 -2.26
N PRO A 35 -7.51 14.52 -3.57
CA PRO A 35 -6.57 13.96 -4.50
C PRO A 35 -5.20 14.51 -4.12
N GLY A 36 -4.33 13.63 -3.60
CA GLY A 36 -2.91 13.87 -3.66
C GLY A 36 -2.57 14.27 -5.10
N GLN A 37 -1.81 15.35 -5.26
CA GLN A 37 -1.40 15.87 -6.56
C GLN A 37 -0.87 14.73 -7.45
N GLU A 38 -1.67 14.30 -8.43
CA GLU A 38 -1.33 14.20 -9.85
C GLU A 38 -2.36 13.35 -10.62
N ARG A 39 -2.80 13.92 -11.76
CA ARG A 39 -3.54 13.32 -12.88
C ARG A 39 -5.05 13.10 -12.73
N THR A 40 -5.75 14.17 -13.08
CA THR A 40 -7.14 14.25 -13.52
C THR A 40 -7.37 13.52 -14.86
N ASP A 41 -8.06 12.37 -14.83
CA ASP A 41 -8.80 11.80 -15.96
C ASP A 41 -10.32 11.93 -15.75
N LEU A 42 -10.77 13.15 -15.43
CA LEU A 42 -12.18 13.52 -15.48
C LEU A 42 -12.36 14.49 -16.64
N LYS A 43 -13.21 14.09 -17.60
CA LYS A 43 -13.46 14.76 -18.88
C LYS A 43 -14.07 16.18 -18.82
N ASP A 44 -14.09 16.82 -17.66
CA ASP A 44 -14.32 18.26 -17.53
C ASP A 44 -13.76 18.73 -16.18
N ALA A 45 -12.43 18.82 -16.10
CA ALA A 45 -11.72 19.39 -14.95
C ALA A 45 -12.23 20.80 -14.60
N ASP A 46 -12.70 21.55 -15.61
CA ASP A 46 -13.28 22.88 -15.44
C ASP A 46 -14.68 22.84 -14.81
N GLN A 47 -15.54 21.86 -15.12
CA GLN A 47 -16.84 21.73 -14.45
C GLN A 47 -16.69 21.30 -13.00
N VAL A 48 -15.75 20.40 -12.71
CA VAL A 48 -15.43 20.00 -11.33
C VAL A 48 -14.84 21.18 -10.56
N ARG A 49 -13.98 21.97 -11.18
CA ARG A 49 -13.42 23.20 -10.57
C ARG A 49 -14.50 24.24 -10.32
N GLN A 50 -15.37 24.50 -11.28
CA GLN A 50 -16.50 25.45 -11.14
C GLN A 50 -17.49 25.01 -10.08
N LEU A 51 -17.78 23.70 -9.99
CA LEU A 51 -18.64 23.15 -8.95
C LEU A 51 -17.99 23.24 -7.56
N LYS A 52 -16.66 23.06 -7.46
CA LYS A 52 -15.91 23.26 -6.22
C LYS A 52 -15.89 24.72 -5.79
N GLU A 53 -15.67 25.65 -6.73
CA GLU A 53 -15.64 27.08 -6.46
C GLU A 53 -17.04 27.60 -6.07
N SER A 54 -18.12 27.09 -6.67
CA SER A 54 -19.49 27.49 -6.31
C SER A 54 -19.89 26.99 -4.92
N ILE A 55 -19.58 25.74 -4.57
CA ILE A 55 -19.84 25.19 -3.23
C ILE A 55 -19.03 25.94 -2.17
N LYS A 56 -17.74 26.22 -2.43
CA LYS A 56 -16.90 26.97 -1.50
C LYS A 56 -17.42 28.39 -1.27
N SER A 57 -17.84 29.10 -2.32
CA SER A 57 -18.34 30.47 -2.15
C SER A 57 -19.68 30.52 -1.39
N GLU A 58 -20.55 29.53 -1.55
CA GLU A 58 -21.79 29.40 -0.78
C GLU A 58 -21.51 29.17 0.72
N ILE A 59 -20.49 28.37 1.05
CA ILE A 59 -20.03 28.14 2.44
C ILE A 59 -19.46 29.43 3.03
N ASP A 60 -18.57 30.10 2.31
CA ASP A 60 -17.92 31.33 2.76
C ASP A 60 -18.96 32.46 2.98
N LEU A 61 -19.96 32.58 2.11
CA LEU A 61 -21.06 33.54 2.25
C LEU A 61 -21.95 33.25 3.46
N ARG A 62 -22.24 31.98 3.76
CA ARG A 62 -23.05 31.60 4.93
C ARG A 62 -22.27 31.70 6.24
N ALA A 63 -20.98 31.38 6.24
CA ALA A 63 -20.09 31.60 7.37
C ALA A 63 -19.95 33.11 7.71
N ALA A 64 -19.92 33.97 6.68
CA ALA A 64 -19.96 35.42 6.86
C ALA A 64 -21.33 35.91 7.36
N ALA A 65 -22.45 35.35 6.90
CA ALA A 65 -23.79 35.72 7.37
C ALA A 65 -24.03 35.34 8.84
N LEU A 66 -23.42 34.24 9.33
CA LEU A 66 -23.48 33.81 10.72
C LEU A 66 -22.64 34.69 11.66
N THR A 67 -21.68 35.45 11.14
CA THR A 67 -20.86 36.38 11.94
C THR A 67 -21.44 37.79 12.03
N GLU A 68 -22.41 38.17 11.20
CA GLU A 68 -23.07 39.49 11.25
C GLU A 68 -24.27 39.59 12.21
N VAL A 69 -24.81 38.48 12.72
CA VAL A 69 -25.88 38.50 13.73
C VAL A 69 -25.29 38.65 15.13
N GLY A 70 -24.75 39.83 15.43
CA GLY A 70 -24.44 40.19 16.82
C GLY A 70 -23.41 41.30 17.03
N SER A 71 -23.80 42.57 16.83
CA SER A 71 -23.27 43.66 17.69
C SER A 71 -24.05 44.97 17.57
N GLY A 72 -25.20 45.05 18.25
CA GLY A 72 -25.75 46.33 18.71
C GLY A 72 -25.30 46.61 20.14
N GLY A 73 -24.37 47.54 20.37
CA GLY A 73 -24.04 48.00 21.73
C GLY A 73 -22.74 48.79 21.94
N SER A 74 -22.85 50.12 21.97
CA SER A 74 -21.98 51.18 22.52
C SER A 74 -20.43 51.00 22.58
N LYS A 75 -19.72 51.82 21.80
CA LYS A 75 -18.24 51.88 21.67
C LYS A 75 -17.44 52.36 22.89
N GLN A 76 -18.05 52.62 24.06
CA GLN A 76 -17.31 53.10 25.24
C GLN A 76 -16.89 52.00 26.24
N ARG A 77 -17.46 50.78 26.14
CA ARG A 77 -17.07 49.64 26.99
C ARG A 77 -15.89 48.81 26.46
N MET A 78 -15.45 49.07 25.22
CA MET A 78 -14.41 48.28 24.55
C MET A 78 -13.00 48.63 25.02
N LEU A 79 -12.71 49.91 25.32
CA LEU A 79 -11.37 50.36 25.73
C LEU A 79 -10.93 49.83 27.10
N TYR A 80 -11.83 49.69 28.07
CA TYR A 80 -11.49 49.16 29.40
C TYR A 80 -11.18 47.66 29.39
N ARG A 81 -11.70 46.90 28.41
CA ARG A 81 -11.43 45.46 28.26
C ARG A 81 -10.05 45.18 27.63
N TYR A 82 -9.57 46.05 26.75
CA TYR A 82 -8.20 45.96 26.20
C TYR A 82 -7.13 46.34 27.23
N ALA A 83 -7.40 47.30 28.13
CA ALA A 83 -6.49 47.65 29.22
C ALA A 83 -6.37 46.56 30.30
N ALA A 84 -7.45 45.82 30.58
CA ALA A 84 -7.41 44.68 31.50
C ALA A 84 -6.71 43.43 30.92
N GLY A 85 -6.71 43.26 29.59
CA GLY A 85 -6.04 42.15 28.91
C GLY A 85 -4.51 42.25 28.90
N LEU A 86 -3.96 43.47 28.82
CA LEU A 86 -2.51 43.70 28.82
C LEU A 86 -1.86 43.47 30.19
N ALA A 87 -2.56 43.74 31.30
CA ALA A 87 -2.06 43.49 32.65
C ALA A 87 -2.05 41.98 33.02
N ALA A 88 -3.01 41.20 32.51
CA ALA A 88 -3.08 39.76 32.74
C ALA A 88 -2.00 38.98 31.97
N ALA A 89 -1.65 39.43 30.76
CA ALA A 89 -0.58 38.83 29.95
C ALA A 89 0.80 39.03 30.59
N THR A 90 1.08 40.20 31.17
CA THR A 90 2.34 40.44 31.89
C THR A 90 2.44 39.65 33.19
N PHE A 91 1.32 39.42 33.88
CA PHE A 91 1.31 38.61 35.11
C PHE A 91 1.52 37.11 34.83
N LEU A 92 1.01 36.59 33.71
CA LEU A 92 1.23 35.21 33.26
C LEU A 92 2.68 34.97 32.79
N ILE A 93 3.32 35.95 32.16
CA ILE A 93 4.72 35.84 31.73
C ILE A 93 5.70 35.92 32.91
N VAL A 94 5.45 36.82 33.88
CA VAL A 94 6.30 36.93 35.08
C VAL A 94 6.12 35.73 36.02
N SER A 95 4.88 35.21 36.17
CA SER A 95 4.63 34.00 36.95
C SER A 95 5.19 32.73 36.30
N SER A 96 5.17 32.61 34.96
CA SER A 96 5.79 31.48 34.25
C SER A 96 7.31 31.50 34.32
N LEU A 97 7.95 32.67 34.25
CA LEU A 97 9.39 32.81 34.48
C LEU A 97 9.78 32.46 35.93
N TYR A 98 9.01 32.94 36.92
CA TYR A 98 9.24 32.60 38.33
C TYR A 98 9.04 31.09 38.62
N PHE A 99 8.09 30.44 37.94
CA PHE A 99 7.85 29.00 38.03
C PHE A 99 8.93 28.17 37.32
N PHE A 100 9.56 28.72 36.27
CA PHE A 100 10.66 28.08 35.57
C PHE A 100 11.98 28.14 36.36
N GLU A 101 12.22 29.23 37.08
CA GLU A 101 13.43 29.43 37.89
C GLU A 101 13.35 28.75 39.28
N SER A 102 12.12 28.50 39.76
CA SER A 102 11.89 27.78 41.03
C SER A 102 11.91 26.25 40.90
N ARG A 103 11.99 25.69 39.68
CA ARG A 103 12.18 24.26 39.45
C ARG A 103 13.68 23.94 39.46
N LYS A 104 14.24 23.73 40.65
CA LYS A 104 15.48 22.94 40.77
C LYS A 104 15.20 21.55 40.17
N PRO A 105 16.09 21.00 39.33
CA PRO A 105 15.89 19.66 38.81
C PRO A 105 16.01 18.67 39.98
N ASP A 106 14.87 18.12 40.39
CA ASP A 106 14.88 16.91 41.21
C ASP A 106 15.69 15.86 40.46
N GLN A 107 16.65 15.28 41.16
CA GLN A 107 17.48 14.20 40.65
C GLN A 107 16.56 13.07 40.19
N VAL A 108 16.39 12.93 38.88
CA VAL A 108 15.81 11.75 38.27
C VAL A 108 16.77 10.61 38.60
N ALA A 109 16.38 9.82 39.61
CA ALA A 109 16.99 8.54 39.91
C ALA A 109 17.15 7.77 38.60
N LYS A 110 18.36 7.24 38.36
CA LYS A 110 18.65 6.33 37.25
C LYS A 110 17.69 5.14 37.33
N ILE A 111 16.57 5.23 36.61
CA ILE A 111 15.73 4.08 36.31
C ILE A 111 16.48 3.31 35.23
N SER A 112 17.10 2.20 35.64
CA SER A 112 17.55 1.13 34.75
C SER A 112 16.46 0.87 33.69
N PRO A 113 16.82 0.58 32.43
CA PRO A 113 15.85 0.34 31.36
C PRO A 113 15.08 -0.94 31.67
N ARG A 114 14.00 -0.83 32.44
CA ARG A 114 13.13 -1.93 32.78
C ARG A 114 12.07 -1.99 31.70
N ALA A 115 12.14 -3.08 30.94
CA ALA A 115 11.12 -3.59 30.03
C ALA A 115 10.70 -2.63 28.90
N ARG A 116 11.24 -2.92 27.71
CA ARG A 116 10.54 -2.72 26.45
C ARG A 116 9.09 -3.18 26.65
N VAL A 117 8.15 -2.23 26.74
CA VAL A 117 6.73 -2.54 26.64
C VAL A 117 6.56 -3.17 25.27
N GLN A 118 6.30 -4.46 25.28
CA GLN A 118 6.00 -5.24 24.09
C GLN A 118 4.72 -4.62 23.51
N GLU A 119 4.77 -4.08 22.29
CA GLU A 119 3.60 -3.68 21.50
C GLU A 119 2.77 -4.92 21.09
N SER A 120 2.39 -5.74 22.06
CA SER A 120 1.60 -6.93 21.84
C SER A 120 0.15 -6.52 21.62
N GLY A 121 -0.24 -6.33 20.36
CA GLY A 121 -1.65 -6.39 19.95
C GLY A 121 -2.11 -5.37 18.91
N ARG A 122 -1.36 -4.28 18.65
CA ARG A 122 -1.77 -3.31 17.63
C ARG A 122 -1.48 -3.85 16.23
N ILE A 123 -2.50 -3.93 15.38
CA ILE A 123 -2.35 -4.24 13.97
C ILE A 123 -1.89 -2.95 13.27
N VAL A 124 -0.75 -3.02 12.58
CA VAL A 124 -0.17 -1.90 11.85
C VAL A 124 -0.06 -2.24 10.36
N PRO A 125 -0.04 -1.25 9.47
CA PRO A 125 0.28 -1.45 8.06
C PRO A 125 1.58 -2.22 7.84
N GLY A 126 1.66 -2.89 6.70
CA GLY A 126 2.90 -3.49 6.26
C GLY A 126 4.03 -2.48 6.06
N SER A 127 5.27 -2.98 6.03
CA SER A 127 6.48 -2.17 5.94
C SER A 127 7.46 -2.75 4.92
N TYR A 128 8.57 -2.05 4.68
CA TYR A 128 9.66 -2.58 3.88
C TYR A 128 10.43 -3.63 4.67
N GLN A 129 10.11 -4.92 4.47
CA GLN A 129 10.79 -6.00 5.17
C GLN A 129 11.02 -7.26 4.35
N ALA A 130 12.24 -7.82 4.45
CA ALA A 130 12.62 -9.06 3.79
C ALA A 130 13.82 -9.76 4.44
N THR A 131 13.95 -11.05 4.13
CA THR A 131 15.14 -11.85 4.38
C THR A 131 15.82 -12.25 3.08
N LEU A 132 17.15 -12.36 3.12
CA LEU A 132 17.97 -12.96 2.08
C LEU A 132 18.52 -14.29 2.59
N THR A 133 18.18 -15.38 1.93
CA THR A 133 18.81 -16.68 2.12
C THR A 133 19.87 -16.91 1.05
N LEU A 134 21.13 -17.09 1.46
CA LEU A 134 22.26 -17.35 0.58
C LEU A 134 22.34 -18.83 0.17
N GLY A 135 23.16 -19.15 -0.82
CA GLY A 135 23.28 -20.51 -1.35
C GLY A 135 23.87 -21.54 -0.36
N ASN A 136 24.56 -21.07 0.69
CA ASN A 136 25.02 -21.89 1.81
C ASN A 136 23.96 -22.09 2.91
N GLY A 137 22.76 -21.50 2.77
CA GLY A 137 21.68 -21.55 3.74
C GLY A 137 21.70 -20.45 4.80
N GLU A 138 22.71 -19.57 4.83
CA GLU A 138 22.74 -18.41 5.75
C GLU A 138 21.55 -17.48 5.46
N ILE A 139 20.88 -17.02 6.53
CA ILE A 139 19.74 -16.10 6.45
C ILE A 139 20.15 -14.74 6.99
N VAL A 140 20.02 -13.71 6.17
CA VAL A 140 20.29 -12.31 6.50
C VAL A 140 18.97 -11.55 6.54
N ARG A 141 18.64 -10.95 7.70
CA ARG A 141 17.51 -10.00 7.80
C ARG A 141 17.92 -8.66 7.24
N LEU A 142 17.32 -8.25 6.13
CA LEU A 142 17.73 -7.04 5.39
C LEU A 142 17.38 -5.75 6.12
N ASN A 143 16.36 -5.80 6.96
CA ASN A 143 15.88 -4.68 7.77
C ASN A 143 16.87 -4.25 8.83
N ASP A 144 17.56 -5.23 9.42
CA ASP A 144 18.52 -5.03 10.49
C ASP A 144 19.87 -4.54 9.94
N GLN A 145 20.06 -4.56 8.61
CA GLN A 145 21.31 -4.13 7.98
C GLN A 145 21.34 -2.61 7.80
N GLN A 146 22.49 -2.03 8.12
CA GLN A 146 22.81 -0.65 7.77
C GLN A 146 23.05 -0.52 6.26
N THR A 147 22.97 0.72 5.77
CA THR A 147 23.37 1.07 4.41
C THR A 147 24.83 0.67 4.15
N GLY A 148 25.11 0.16 2.96
CA GLY A 148 26.45 -0.23 2.52
C GLY A 148 26.53 -1.67 2.04
N LEU A 149 27.70 -2.28 2.19
CA LEU A 149 27.95 -3.67 1.81
C LEU A 149 27.33 -4.60 2.85
N ILE A 150 26.37 -5.43 2.42
CA ILE A 150 25.78 -6.46 3.28
C ILE A 150 26.66 -7.70 3.28
N ARG A 151 27.03 -8.19 2.08
CA ARG A 151 27.88 -9.38 1.91
C ARG A 151 28.72 -9.27 0.65
N GLN A 152 29.88 -9.93 0.65
CA GLN A 152 30.71 -10.14 -0.54
C GLN A 152 31.29 -11.55 -0.50
N GLN A 153 30.99 -12.35 -1.53
CA GLN A 153 31.47 -13.72 -1.62
C GLN A 153 31.52 -14.16 -3.09
N ASP A 154 32.57 -14.90 -3.47
CA ASP A 154 32.73 -15.56 -4.77
C ASP A 154 32.55 -14.63 -5.98
N GLY A 155 32.85 -13.33 -5.84
CA GLY A 155 32.68 -12.33 -6.90
C GLY A 155 31.28 -11.70 -6.97
N VAL A 156 30.35 -12.07 -6.09
CA VAL A 156 29.08 -11.36 -5.84
C VAL A 156 29.26 -10.37 -4.71
N SER A 157 28.78 -9.15 -4.88
CA SER A 157 28.55 -8.20 -3.79
C SER A 157 27.07 -7.89 -3.67
N VAL A 158 26.57 -7.93 -2.44
CA VAL A 158 25.20 -7.62 -2.07
C VAL A 158 25.24 -6.32 -1.26
N GLN A 159 24.54 -5.30 -1.74
CA GLN A 159 24.59 -3.95 -1.20
C GLN A 159 23.18 -3.46 -0.85
N LYS A 160 23.08 -2.61 0.17
CA LYS A 160 21.88 -1.83 0.51
C LYS A 160 22.21 -0.36 0.37
N PRO A 161 21.79 0.33 -0.70
CA PRO A 161 22.01 1.76 -0.85
C PRO A 161 21.14 2.55 0.14
N GLU A 162 21.28 3.88 0.15
CA GLU A 162 20.50 4.77 1.04
C GLU A 162 18.99 4.67 0.83
N ASN A 163 18.56 4.35 -0.39
CA ASN A 163 17.15 4.09 -0.72
C ASN A 163 16.62 2.73 -0.20
N GLY A 164 17.44 1.95 0.50
CA GLY A 164 17.04 0.77 1.26
C GLY A 164 16.83 -0.51 0.47
N HIS A 165 16.84 -0.49 -0.87
CA HIS A 165 16.60 -1.69 -1.68
C HIS A 165 17.84 -2.61 -1.75
N LEU A 166 17.67 -3.88 -2.11
CA LEU A 166 18.78 -4.82 -2.27
C LEU A 166 19.39 -4.68 -3.67
N VAL A 167 20.71 -4.57 -3.78
CA VAL A 167 21.42 -4.53 -5.07
C VAL A 167 22.44 -5.65 -5.16
N TYR A 168 22.34 -6.45 -6.22
CA TYR A 168 23.36 -7.42 -6.60
C TYR A 168 24.30 -6.82 -7.63
N LYS A 169 25.61 -6.95 -7.39
CA LYS A 169 26.65 -6.76 -8.41
C LYS A 169 27.49 -8.01 -8.48
N ALA A 170 27.69 -8.52 -9.68
CA ALA A 170 28.48 -9.71 -9.90
C ALA A 170 29.65 -9.46 -10.85
N GLY A 171 30.81 -10.03 -10.52
CA GLY A 171 31.97 -10.17 -11.39
C GLY A 171 32.01 -11.54 -12.09
N LYS A 172 33.21 -12.02 -12.46
CA LYS A 172 33.40 -13.40 -12.94
C LYS A 172 33.38 -14.36 -11.76
N ILE A 173 32.55 -15.40 -11.85
CA ILE A 173 32.29 -16.35 -10.75
C ILE A 173 32.53 -17.78 -11.22
N THR A 174 33.03 -18.62 -10.31
CA THR A 174 33.32 -20.04 -10.53
C THR A 174 32.25 -20.98 -9.96
N ASN A 175 31.41 -20.53 -9.02
CA ASN A 175 30.31 -21.31 -8.45
C ASN A 175 29.00 -20.50 -8.36
N VAL A 176 27.98 -20.93 -9.11
CA VAL A 176 26.69 -20.24 -9.18
C VAL A 176 25.74 -20.83 -8.13
N ALA A 177 25.72 -20.22 -6.95
CA ALA A 177 24.78 -20.59 -5.90
C ALA A 177 23.45 -19.85 -6.08
N ASN A 178 22.33 -20.50 -5.74
CA ASN A 178 21.01 -19.87 -5.76
C ASN A 178 20.75 -19.13 -4.46
N HIS A 179 20.24 -17.91 -4.56
CA HIS A 179 19.80 -17.08 -3.44
C HIS A 179 18.27 -16.96 -3.47
N THR A 180 17.69 -16.71 -2.31
CA THR A 180 16.25 -16.46 -2.17
C THR A 180 16.02 -15.18 -1.39
N VAL A 181 15.22 -14.26 -1.93
CA VAL A 181 14.69 -13.12 -1.18
C VAL A 181 13.23 -13.38 -0.86
N SER A 182 12.85 -13.25 0.41
CA SER A 182 11.49 -13.50 0.89
C SER A 182 10.96 -12.34 1.69
N THR A 183 9.74 -11.90 1.38
CA THR A 183 8.96 -10.96 2.17
C THR A 183 7.98 -11.73 3.05
N PRO A 184 7.86 -11.41 4.36
CA PRO A 184 6.81 -11.98 5.19
C PRO A 184 5.44 -11.38 4.83
N LYS A 185 4.38 -11.88 5.47
CA LYS A 185 3.15 -11.09 5.58
C LYS A 185 3.49 -9.73 6.23
N GLY A 186 2.82 -8.68 5.74
CA GLY A 186 3.12 -7.30 6.07
C GLY A 186 4.50 -6.82 5.63
N GLY A 187 5.16 -7.52 4.70
CA GLY A 187 6.43 -7.10 4.14
C GLY A 187 6.37 -6.82 2.66
N GLN A 188 6.97 -5.75 2.20
CA GLN A 188 7.33 -5.60 0.80
C GLN A 188 8.81 -5.29 0.67
N TYR A 189 9.40 -5.54 -0.49
CA TYR A 189 10.81 -5.22 -0.69
C TYR A 189 11.14 -4.99 -2.15
N GLN A 190 12.21 -4.24 -2.40
CA GLN A 190 12.73 -4.01 -3.75
C GLN A 190 14.12 -4.63 -3.88
N LEU A 191 14.36 -5.26 -5.03
CA LEU A 191 15.57 -5.95 -5.40
C LEU A 191 16.01 -5.49 -6.80
N THR A 192 17.30 -5.26 -6.97
CA THR A 192 17.95 -5.12 -8.27
C THR A 192 18.92 -6.28 -8.47
N LEU A 193 18.69 -7.07 -9.52
CA LEU A 193 19.50 -8.23 -9.87
C LEU A 193 20.80 -7.82 -10.58
N SER A 194 21.73 -8.76 -10.73
CA SER A 194 23.05 -8.51 -11.32
C SER A 194 23.02 -8.09 -12.80
N ASP A 195 21.92 -8.36 -13.51
CA ASP A 195 21.68 -7.95 -14.89
C ASP A 195 21.01 -6.57 -15.01
N GLY A 196 20.74 -5.89 -13.87
CA GLY A 196 20.06 -4.61 -13.81
C GLY A 196 18.53 -4.69 -13.78
N THR A 197 17.95 -5.90 -13.82
CA THR A 197 16.50 -6.08 -13.68
C THR A 197 16.04 -5.66 -12.28
N ARG A 198 15.01 -4.81 -12.21
CA ARG A 198 14.42 -4.33 -10.94
C ARG A 198 13.13 -5.08 -10.65
N ILE A 199 12.97 -5.49 -9.41
CA ILE A 199 11.86 -6.33 -8.95
C ILE A 199 11.33 -5.78 -7.64
N TRP A 200 10.02 -5.57 -7.56
CA TRP A 200 9.32 -5.27 -6.33
C TRP A 200 8.57 -6.54 -5.92
N LEU A 201 8.73 -6.95 -4.66
CA LEU A 201 8.07 -8.10 -4.05
C LEU A 201 6.99 -7.59 -3.12
N ASN A 202 5.75 -8.06 -3.32
CA ASN A 202 4.63 -7.75 -2.42
C ASN A 202 4.67 -8.65 -1.17
N ALA A 203 3.72 -8.49 -0.25
CA ALA A 203 3.60 -9.32 0.94
C ALA A 203 3.48 -10.81 0.67
N ALA A 204 4.10 -11.62 1.54
CA ALA A 204 4.13 -13.07 1.45
C ALA A 204 4.64 -13.58 0.08
N THR A 205 5.76 -13.03 -0.39
CA THR A 205 6.36 -13.37 -1.69
C THR A 205 7.78 -13.89 -1.49
N SER A 206 8.17 -14.89 -2.27
CA SER A 206 9.56 -15.34 -2.36
C SER A 206 10.00 -15.40 -3.82
N ILE A 207 11.24 -14.96 -4.06
CA ILE A 207 11.90 -15.07 -5.36
C ILE A 207 13.24 -15.78 -5.17
N ARG A 208 13.48 -16.82 -5.97
CA ARG A 208 14.73 -17.55 -6.03
C ARG A 208 15.43 -17.30 -7.35
N PHE A 209 16.72 -17.02 -7.30
CA PHE A 209 17.52 -16.67 -8.47
C PHE A 209 18.98 -17.09 -8.27
N PRO A 210 19.70 -17.41 -9.35
CA PRO A 210 21.14 -17.61 -9.26
C PRO A 210 21.82 -16.27 -8.97
N ALA A 211 22.87 -16.28 -8.16
CA ALA A 211 23.61 -15.05 -7.87
C ALA A 211 24.26 -14.43 -9.12
N VAL A 212 24.47 -15.25 -10.17
CA VAL A 212 24.86 -14.85 -11.53
C VAL A 212 24.08 -15.66 -12.55
N PHE A 213 23.51 -14.96 -13.53
CA PHE A 213 22.83 -15.61 -14.65
C PHE A 213 23.81 -16.26 -15.63
N SER A 214 23.35 -17.29 -16.33
CA SER A 214 24.14 -17.90 -17.40
C SER A 214 24.25 -16.97 -18.61
N ASP A 215 25.15 -17.30 -19.53
CA ASP A 215 25.33 -16.56 -20.78
C ASP A 215 24.20 -16.79 -21.80
N THR A 216 23.24 -17.67 -21.50
CA THR A 216 22.14 -18.03 -22.41
C THR A 216 20.77 -17.65 -21.89
N ILE A 217 20.56 -17.64 -20.57
CA ILE A 217 19.24 -17.43 -19.99
C ILE A 217 19.29 -16.82 -18.59
N ARG A 218 18.34 -15.95 -18.30
CA ARG A 218 18.17 -15.34 -16.99
C ARG A 218 16.91 -15.91 -16.33
N SER A 219 17.05 -16.99 -15.55
CA SER A 219 15.89 -17.69 -14.98
C SER A 219 15.74 -17.42 -13.48
N VAL A 220 14.53 -17.09 -13.07
CA VAL A 220 14.13 -16.95 -11.66
C VAL A 220 12.86 -17.74 -11.37
N GLU A 221 12.64 -18.09 -10.11
CA GLU A 221 11.43 -18.75 -9.61
C GLU A 221 10.69 -17.80 -8.66
N LEU A 222 9.37 -17.65 -8.82
CA LEU A 222 8.54 -16.77 -8.00
C LEU A 222 7.37 -17.55 -7.38
N CYS A 223 7.15 -17.34 -6.09
CA CYS A 223 5.90 -17.64 -5.39
C CYS A 223 5.38 -16.37 -4.73
N GLY A 224 4.11 -16.02 -4.93
CA GLY A 224 3.52 -14.76 -4.46
C GLY A 224 3.36 -13.72 -5.56
N GLU A 225 3.51 -12.43 -5.26
CA GLU A 225 3.31 -11.35 -6.24
C GLU A 225 4.53 -10.44 -6.36
N ALA A 226 4.91 -10.19 -7.61
CA ALA A 226 6.00 -9.29 -7.93
C ALA A 226 5.77 -8.50 -9.21
N TYR A 227 6.25 -7.25 -9.18
CA TYR A 227 6.33 -6.38 -10.34
C TYR A 227 7.77 -6.38 -10.87
N PHE A 228 7.92 -6.59 -12.17
CA PHE A 228 9.20 -6.71 -12.86
C PHE A 228 9.40 -5.56 -13.83
N GLU A 229 10.58 -4.94 -13.76
CA GLU A 229 11.15 -4.11 -14.82
C GLU A 229 12.41 -4.80 -15.33
N VAL A 230 12.24 -5.61 -16.38
CA VAL A 230 13.32 -6.46 -16.90
C VAL A 230 14.25 -5.66 -17.80
N ALA A 231 15.55 -5.72 -17.51
CA ALA A 231 16.57 -5.13 -18.36
C ALA A 231 16.57 -5.76 -19.76
N HIS A 232 16.60 -4.93 -20.80
CA HIS A 232 16.54 -5.40 -22.17
C HIS A 232 17.80 -6.16 -22.57
N ASP A 233 17.65 -7.43 -22.94
CA ASP A 233 18.71 -8.29 -23.47
C ASP A 233 18.07 -9.37 -24.37
N ALA A 234 18.18 -9.17 -25.68
CA ALA A 234 17.62 -10.09 -26.68
C ALA A 234 18.44 -11.38 -26.83
N GLY A 235 19.72 -11.37 -26.43
CA GLY A 235 20.61 -12.53 -26.50
C GLY A 235 20.40 -13.50 -25.34
N ARG A 236 19.91 -13.00 -24.19
CA ARG A 236 19.64 -13.77 -22.98
C ARG A 236 18.21 -13.52 -22.48
N PRO A 237 17.21 -14.31 -22.92
CA PRO A 237 15.84 -14.19 -22.46
C PRO A 237 15.73 -14.27 -20.93
N PHE A 238 14.82 -13.49 -20.37
CA PHE A 238 14.47 -13.55 -18.95
C PHE A 238 13.25 -14.44 -18.76
N GLN A 239 13.38 -15.43 -17.88
CA GLN A 239 12.37 -16.42 -17.58
C GLN A 239 11.93 -16.32 -16.11
N VAL A 240 10.62 -16.23 -15.89
CA VAL A 240 10.03 -16.35 -14.56
C VAL A 240 9.21 -17.63 -14.52
N ARG A 241 9.60 -18.54 -13.64
CA ARG A 241 8.86 -19.76 -13.33
C ARG A 241 7.96 -19.49 -12.13
N SER A 242 6.68 -19.81 -12.24
CA SER A 242 5.74 -19.78 -11.13
C SER A 242 4.79 -20.97 -11.23
N ASP A 243 3.94 -21.18 -10.23
CA ASP A 243 3.05 -22.34 -10.22
C ASP A 243 2.17 -22.39 -11.50
N GLY A 244 2.32 -23.49 -12.23
CA GLY A 244 1.61 -23.78 -13.48
C GLY A 244 2.00 -22.96 -14.72
N GLN A 245 3.02 -22.08 -14.69
CA GLN A 245 3.44 -21.34 -15.89
C GLN A 245 4.91 -20.95 -15.96
N LEU A 246 5.35 -20.71 -17.20
CA LEU A 246 6.61 -20.10 -17.56
C LEU A 246 6.35 -18.81 -18.33
N ILE A 247 6.91 -17.71 -17.83
CA ILE A 247 6.90 -16.41 -18.49
C ILE A 247 8.26 -16.18 -19.14
N THR A 248 8.28 -15.78 -20.41
CA THR A 248 9.51 -15.43 -21.14
C THR A 248 9.40 -14.02 -21.71
N VAL A 249 10.41 -13.19 -21.43
CA VAL A 249 10.50 -11.80 -21.88
C VAL A 249 11.93 -11.46 -22.31
N LEU A 250 12.09 -10.38 -23.09
CA LEU A 250 13.40 -9.87 -23.49
C LEU A 250 13.75 -8.54 -22.81
N GLY A 251 12.75 -7.76 -22.39
CA GLY A 251 12.88 -6.45 -21.76
C GLY A 251 11.50 -5.81 -21.71
N THR A 252 10.85 -5.88 -20.56
CA THR A 252 9.40 -5.77 -20.43
C THR A 252 9.05 -5.32 -19.01
N ARG A 253 7.95 -4.57 -18.86
CA ARG A 253 7.35 -4.25 -17.57
C ARG A 253 6.05 -5.02 -17.38
N PHE A 254 5.97 -5.84 -16.34
CA PHE A 254 4.80 -6.67 -16.09
C PHE A 254 4.63 -6.98 -14.60
N ASN A 255 3.40 -7.27 -14.18
CA ASN A 255 3.09 -7.80 -12.85
C ASN A 255 2.77 -9.30 -12.95
N LEU A 256 3.20 -10.07 -11.96
CA LEU A 256 2.87 -11.48 -11.80
C LEU A 256 2.34 -11.70 -10.39
N ALA A 257 1.09 -12.15 -10.27
CA ALA A 257 0.48 -12.60 -9.02
C ALA A 257 0.20 -14.12 -9.08
N ALA A 258 1.05 -14.90 -8.42
CA ALA A 258 1.07 -16.36 -8.38
C ALA A 258 1.02 -16.86 -6.93
N TYR A 259 0.03 -16.38 -6.17
CA TYR A 259 -0.23 -16.83 -4.81
C TYR A 259 -0.99 -18.16 -4.81
N SER A 260 -0.58 -19.10 -3.94
CA SER A 260 -1.23 -20.42 -3.82
C SER A 260 -2.63 -20.38 -3.19
N ASP A 261 -2.96 -19.29 -2.47
CA ASP A 261 -4.28 -19.06 -1.87
C ASP A 261 -5.20 -18.21 -2.78
N GLU A 262 -4.80 -17.97 -4.03
CA GLU A 262 -5.66 -17.39 -5.07
C GLU A 262 -6.21 -18.48 -6.01
N PRO A 263 -7.41 -18.30 -6.58
CA PRO A 263 -7.99 -19.28 -7.49
C PRO A 263 -7.28 -19.36 -8.85
N SER A 264 -6.37 -18.43 -9.13
CA SER A 264 -5.74 -18.28 -10.45
C SER A 264 -4.42 -17.52 -10.35
N THR A 265 -3.48 -17.86 -11.24
CA THR A 265 -2.26 -17.09 -11.46
C THR A 265 -2.51 -16.02 -12.52
N ARG A 266 -2.12 -14.78 -12.24
CA ARG A 266 -2.34 -13.63 -13.12
C ARG A 266 -1.02 -13.02 -13.59
N THR A 267 -0.87 -12.81 -14.90
CA THR A 267 0.25 -12.08 -15.48
C THR A 267 -0.28 -10.90 -16.27
N THR A 268 0.05 -9.67 -15.87
CA THR A 268 -0.47 -8.44 -16.49
C THR A 268 0.67 -7.68 -17.14
N LEU A 269 0.54 -7.37 -18.42
CA LEU A 269 1.56 -6.67 -19.19
C LEU A 269 1.30 -5.16 -19.22
N LEU A 270 2.29 -4.39 -18.75
CA LEU A 270 2.27 -2.93 -18.81
C LEU A 270 2.99 -2.40 -20.05
N GLU A 271 4.19 -2.91 -20.34
CA GLU A 271 5.02 -2.44 -21.45
C GLU A 271 5.86 -3.58 -22.04
N GLY A 272 6.01 -3.60 -23.37
CA GLY A 272 6.83 -4.59 -24.08
C GLY A 272 6.03 -5.78 -24.58
N LYS A 273 6.60 -6.99 -24.49
CA LYS A 273 5.96 -8.24 -24.90
C LYS A 273 6.24 -9.34 -23.89
N VAL A 274 5.23 -10.16 -23.61
CA VAL A 274 5.34 -11.32 -22.72
C VAL A 274 4.84 -12.55 -23.44
N LYS A 275 5.63 -13.63 -23.44
CA LYS A 275 5.13 -14.97 -23.75
C LYS A 275 4.82 -15.70 -22.45
N VAL A 276 3.59 -16.20 -22.30
CA VAL A 276 3.15 -17.01 -21.16
C VAL A 276 2.85 -18.42 -21.66
N THR A 277 3.51 -19.42 -21.09
CA THR A 277 3.32 -20.84 -21.42
C THR A 277 2.80 -21.56 -20.19
N ALA A 278 1.69 -22.29 -20.29
CA ALA A 278 1.22 -23.15 -19.21
C ALA A 278 2.14 -24.37 -19.06
N THR A 279 2.51 -24.70 -17.83
CA THR A 279 3.34 -25.86 -17.49
C THR A 279 2.53 -26.89 -16.70
N SER A 280 2.95 -28.15 -16.77
CA SER A 280 2.44 -29.20 -15.90
C SER A 280 2.95 -28.98 -14.45
N PRO A 281 2.36 -29.66 -13.45
CA PRO A 281 2.84 -29.61 -12.06
C PRO A 281 4.31 -30.02 -11.89
N HIS A 282 4.89 -30.70 -12.88
CA HIS A 282 6.30 -31.13 -12.91
C HIS A 282 7.18 -30.18 -13.74
N GLY A 283 6.68 -28.98 -14.08
CA GLY A 283 7.43 -27.94 -14.77
C GLY A 283 7.64 -28.18 -16.27
N GLN A 284 7.06 -29.23 -16.84
CA GLN A 284 7.12 -29.51 -18.28
C GLN A 284 6.11 -28.62 -19.02
N GLU A 285 6.52 -27.98 -20.10
CA GLU A 285 5.60 -27.22 -20.95
C GLU A 285 4.49 -28.14 -21.45
N ARG A 286 3.22 -27.75 -21.22
CA ARG A 286 2.11 -28.51 -21.80
C ARG A 286 2.13 -28.28 -23.30
N THR A 287 1.98 -29.34 -24.09
CA THR A 287 1.93 -29.25 -25.56
C THR A 287 0.79 -28.32 -25.99
N GLY A 288 1.16 -27.08 -26.31
CA GLY A 288 0.29 -25.97 -26.68
C GLY A 288 1.14 -24.70 -26.85
N GLU A 289 0.82 -23.88 -27.85
CA GLU A 289 1.58 -22.66 -28.12
C GLU A 289 1.39 -21.66 -26.96
N GLY A 290 2.50 -21.25 -26.34
CA GLY A 290 2.49 -20.16 -25.37
C GLY A 290 1.84 -18.91 -25.96
N LYS A 291 1.07 -18.19 -25.14
CA LYS A 291 0.33 -17.01 -25.58
C LYS A 291 1.18 -15.76 -25.45
N ILE A 292 1.05 -14.85 -26.41
CA ILE A 292 1.73 -13.55 -26.38
C ILE A 292 0.75 -12.50 -25.87
N LEU A 293 1.11 -11.84 -24.77
CA LEU A 293 0.38 -10.68 -24.27
C LEU A 293 0.87 -9.40 -24.96
N LYS A 294 -0.06 -8.47 -25.15
CA LYS A 294 0.19 -7.06 -25.50
C LYS A 294 -0.01 -6.16 -24.27
N PRO A 295 0.57 -4.95 -24.23
CA PRO A 295 0.26 -3.96 -23.20
C PRO A 295 -1.25 -3.80 -23.00
N GLY A 296 -1.70 -3.76 -21.74
CA GLY A 296 -3.14 -3.74 -21.41
C GLY A 296 -3.78 -5.12 -21.28
N GLN A 297 -3.04 -6.20 -21.52
CA GLN A 297 -3.57 -7.57 -21.43
C GLN A 297 -3.10 -8.30 -20.18
N GLN A 298 -3.98 -9.16 -19.68
CA GLN A 298 -3.71 -10.06 -18.57
C GLN A 298 -4.01 -11.50 -18.95
N SER A 299 -3.07 -12.42 -18.66
CA SER A 299 -3.35 -13.85 -18.66
C SER A 299 -3.92 -14.28 -17.31
N LEU A 300 -4.96 -15.10 -17.33
CA LEU A 300 -5.55 -15.78 -16.18
C LEU A 300 -5.35 -17.28 -16.35
N LEU A 301 -4.53 -17.89 -15.48
CA LEU A 301 -4.31 -19.33 -15.47
C LEU A 301 -5.07 -19.98 -14.31
N THR A 302 -6.05 -20.82 -14.64
CA THR A 302 -6.88 -21.55 -13.66
C THR A 302 -6.93 -23.02 -14.04
N GLY A 303 -6.48 -23.91 -13.16
CA GLY A 303 -6.53 -25.36 -13.42
C GLY A 303 -5.81 -25.81 -14.70
N GLY A 304 -4.78 -25.06 -15.13
CA GLY A 304 -4.04 -25.31 -16.38
C GLY A 304 -4.68 -24.72 -17.65
N LEU A 305 -5.85 -24.09 -17.54
CA LEU A 305 -6.50 -23.37 -18.64
C LEU A 305 -6.10 -21.89 -18.58
N MET A 306 -5.58 -21.37 -19.69
CA MET A 306 -5.14 -19.98 -19.81
C MET A 306 -6.15 -19.18 -20.63
N GLN A 307 -6.66 -18.10 -20.03
CA GLN A 307 -7.51 -17.10 -20.68
C GLN A 307 -6.76 -15.77 -20.77
N ILE A 308 -7.10 -14.96 -21.77
CA ILE A 308 -6.54 -13.60 -21.91
C ILE A 308 -7.70 -12.62 -21.94
N ALA A 309 -7.57 -11.55 -21.15
CA ALA A 309 -8.52 -10.44 -21.13
C ALA A 309 -7.76 -9.11 -21.24
N ASN A 310 -8.46 -8.09 -21.76
CA ASN A 310 -8.00 -6.70 -21.62
C ASN A 310 -8.38 -6.21 -20.22
N VAL A 311 -7.46 -5.54 -19.55
CA VAL A 311 -7.63 -4.99 -18.20
C VAL A 311 -6.99 -3.62 -18.13
N ASP A 312 -7.30 -2.85 -17.09
CA ASP A 312 -6.47 -1.72 -16.69
C ASP A 312 -5.23 -2.24 -15.95
N PRO A 313 -4.01 -2.09 -16.50
CA PRO A 313 -2.80 -2.57 -15.85
C PRO A 313 -2.50 -1.88 -14.52
N GLU A 314 -2.99 -0.65 -14.31
CA GLU A 314 -2.77 0.10 -13.07
C GLU A 314 -3.38 -0.63 -11.85
N ASN A 315 -4.49 -1.36 -12.05
CA ASN A 315 -5.07 -2.23 -11.02
C ASN A 315 -4.06 -3.27 -10.51
N SER A 316 -3.21 -3.81 -11.40
CA SER A 316 -2.25 -4.85 -11.05
C SER A 316 -0.99 -4.34 -10.33
N VAL A 317 -0.73 -3.03 -10.39
CA VAL A 317 0.45 -2.41 -9.76
C VAL A 317 0.11 -1.40 -8.68
N ALA A 318 -1.18 -1.18 -8.39
CA ALA A 318 -1.65 -0.31 -7.32
C ALA A 318 -0.96 -0.58 -5.98
N TRP A 319 -0.72 -1.86 -5.66
CA TRP A 319 -0.04 -2.27 -4.42
C TRP A 319 1.38 -1.70 -4.31
N LYS A 320 2.12 -1.63 -5.43
CA LYS A 320 3.47 -1.05 -5.52
C LYS A 320 3.42 0.47 -5.36
N ASN A 321 2.31 1.08 -5.78
CA ASN A 321 2.07 2.51 -5.67
C ASN A 321 1.42 2.90 -4.32
N GLY A 322 1.28 1.95 -3.38
CA GLY A 322 0.78 2.22 -2.03
C GLY A 322 -0.73 2.12 -1.86
N TYR A 323 -1.45 1.50 -2.79
CA TYR A 323 -2.91 1.38 -2.75
C TYR A 323 -3.39 -0.06 -2.79
N PHE A 324 -4.43 -0.37 -2.02
CA PHE A 324 -5.37 -1.41 -2.39
C PHE A 324 -6.29 -0.84 -3.45
N ARG A 325 -6.41 -1.52 -4.59
CA ARG A 325 -7.35 -1.14 -5.65
C ARG A 325 -8.25 -2.32 -5.97
N PHE A 326 -9.54 -2.10 -5.88
CA PHE A 326 -10.55 -3.09 -6.14
C PHE A 326 -11.38 -2.67 -7.35
N ASP A 327 -11.59 -3.62 -8.26
CA ASP A 327 -12.50 -3.47 -9.40
C ASP A 327 -13.41 -4.69 -9.41
N LYS A 328 -14.64 -4.50 -8.92
CA LYS A 328 -15.66 -5.54 -8.80
C LYS A 328 -15.13 -6.80 -8.07
N ALA A 329 -14.35 -6.60 -7.02
CA ALA A 329 -13.74 -7.68 -6.25
C ALA A 329 -14.70 -8.22 -5.20
N ASP A 330 -14.78 -9.53 -5.02
CA ASP A 330 -15.53 -10.11 -3.90
C ASP A 330 -14.78 -9.91 -2.56
N ILE A 331 -15.52 -9.94 -1.45
CA ILE A 331 -14.97 -9.79 -0.10
C ILE A 331 -13.85 -10.79 0.22
N ARG A 332 -13.85 -12.01 -0.32
CA ARG A 332 -12.75 -12.95 -0.05
C ARG A 332 -11.47 -12.48 -0.74
N SER A 333 -11.58 -11.94 -1.95
CA SER A 333 -10.47 -11.32 -2.68
C SER A 333 -9.93 -10.08 -1.97
N VAL A 334 -10.81 -9.23 -1.43
CA VAL A 334 -10.45 -8.07 -0.60
C VAL A 334 -9.69 -8.51 0.65
N MET A 335 -10.28 -9.44 1.41
CA MET A 335 -9.71 -9.90 2.68
C MET A 335 -8.39 -10.65 2.51
N ARG A 336 -8.15 -11.36 1.39
CA ARG A 336 -6.83 -11.97 1.12
C ARG A 336 -5.73 -10.91 1.02
N GLN A 337 -5.99 -9.79 0.34
CA GLN A 337 -5.03 -8.69 0.24
C GLN A 337 -4.76 -8.03 1.61
N ILE A 338 -5.82 -7.81 2.41
CA ILE A 338 -5.73 -7.23 3.76
C ILE A 338 -4.96 -8.16 4.69
N VAL A 339 -5.29 -9.45 4.71
CA VAL A 339 -4.61 -10.49 5.51
C VAL A 339 -3.12 -10.54 5.20
N ARG A 340 -2.74 -10.50 3.91
CA ARG A 340 -1.33 -10.50 3.52
C ARG A 340 -0.62 -9.24 3.97
N TRP A 341 -1.24 -8.06 3.87
CA TRP A 341 -0.58 -6.79 4.15
C TRP A 341 -0.55 -6.39 5.62
N TYR A 342 -1.58 -6.68 6.39
CA TYR A 342 -1.63 -6.35 7.83
C TYR A 342 -1.14 -7.51 8.72
N ASP A 343 -0.79 -8.65 8.11
CA ASP A 343 -0.40 -9.88 8.80
C ASP A 343 -1.45 -10.35 9.83
N VAL A 344 -2.71 -10.38 9.39
CA VAL A 344 -3.86 -10.79 10.20
C VAL A 344 -4.45 -12.10 9.69
N GLU A 345 -5.29 -12.73 10.48
CA GLU A 345 -6.08 -13.90 10.08
C GLU A 345 -7.49 -13.47 9.71
N VAL A 346 -8.15 -14.23 8.84
CA VAL A 346 -9.58 -14.03 8.53
C VAL A 346 -10.36 -15.31 8.78
N GLU A 347 -11.51 -15.18 9.44
CA GLU A 347 -12.49 -16.24 9.66
C GLU A 347 -13.82 -15.78 9.06
N TYR A 348 -14.45 -16.63 8.25
CA TYR A 348 -15.76 -16.34 7.66
C TYR A 348 -16.83 -17.14 8.39
N ARG A 349 -17.88 -16.46 8.87
CA ARG A 349 -19.02 -17.10 9.55
C ARG A 349 -20.30 -16.89 8.75
N GLY A 350 -21.02 -17.98 8.52
CA GLY A 350 -22.26 -17.97 7.73
C GLY A 350 -22.03 -17.83 6.23
N LYS A 351 -23.07 -17.41 5.51
CA LYS A 351 -23.00 -17.11 4.08
C LYS A 351 -22.57 -15.66 3.93
N VAL A 352 -21.33 -15.47 3.50
CA VAL A 352 -20.81 -14.14 3.21
C VAL A 352 -21.48 -13.60 1.94
N GLY A 353 -21.89 -12.33 1.96
CA GLY A 353 -22.57 -11.67 0.85
C GLY A 353 -21.80 -11.70 -0.47
N ALA A 354 -22.53 -11.49 -1.57
CA ALA A 354 -21.98 -11.47 -2.93
C ALA A 354 -21.64 -10.04 -3.42
N ASP A 355 -21.68 -9.07 -2.51
CA ASP A 355 -21.41 -7.67 -2.83
C ASP A 355 -19.96 -7.50 -3.32
N LEU A 356 -19.82 -6.63 -4.31
CA LEU A 356 -18.56 -6.39 -5.00
C LEU A 356 -18.01 -5.03 -4.60
N PHE A 357 -16.70 -5.01 -4.35
CA PHE A 357 -15.95 -3.86 -3.91
C PHE A 357 -15.29 -3.18 -5.10
N ALA A 358 -15.41 -1.86 -5.15
CA ALA A 358 -14.72 -1.01 -6.12
C ALA A 358 -14.18 0.24 -5.43
N GLY A 359 -12.98 0.67 -5.82
CA GLY A 359 -12.33 1.87 -5.28
C GLY A 359 -10.89 1.62 -4.85
N GLU A 360 -10.29 2.66 -4.28
CA GLU A 360 -8.90 2.66 -3.83
C GLU A 360 -8.83 3.01 -2.33
N ILE A 361 -7.92 2.35 -1.61
CA ILE A 361 -7.62 2.62 -0.20
C ILE A 361 -6.11 2.64 -0.05
N LYS A 362 -5.54 3.67 0.57
CA LYS A 362 -4.09 3.68 0.81
C LYS A 362 -3.70 2.54 1.75
N ARG A 363 -2.56 1.92 1.50
CA ARG A 363 -2.07 0.76 2.24
C ARG A 363 -1.46 1.13 3.59
N ASP A 364 -1.11 2.40 3.80
CA ASP A 364 -0.60 2.94 5.07
C ASP A 364 -1.71 3.39 6.03
N GLU A 365 -2.98 3.27 5.64
CA GLU A 365 -4.12 3.56 6.52
C GLU A 365 -4.17 2.63 7.74
N ASP A 366 -4.74 3.12 8.85
CA ASP A 366 -5.01 2.27 10.01
C ASP A 366 -6.06 1.22 9.63
N ILE A 367 -5.83 -0.04 10.04
CA ILE A 367 -6.73 -1.14 9.67
C ILE A 367 -8.18 -0.89 10.13
N ALA A 368 -8.38 -0.15 11.22
CA ALA A 368 -9.73 0.21 11.68
C ALA A 368 -10.49 1.03 10.63
N ASN A 369 -9.80 1.95 9.93
CA ASN A 369 -10.39 2.73 8.85
C ASN A 369 -10.68 1.86 7.63
N VAL A 370 -9.74 0.98 7.25
CA VAL A 370 -9.94 0.03 6.14
C VAL A 370 -11.17 -0.85 6.39
N LEU A 371 -11.30 -1.41 7.59
CA LEU A 371 -12.43 -2.25 7.97
C LEU A 371 -13.75 -1.46 8.04
N ARG A 372 -13.72 -0.19 8.49
CA ARG A 372 -14.88 0.68 8.44
C ARG A 372 -15.37 0.89 7.01
N ILE A 373 -14.47 1.09 6.05
CA ILE A 373 -14.84 1.22 4.62
C ILE A 373 -15.48 -0.08 4.11
N ILE A 374 -14.96 -1.25 4.52
CA ILE A 374 -15.56 -2.55 4.17
C ILE A 374 -16.98 -2.67 4.74
N GLN A 375 -17.18 -2.24 6.00
CA GLN A 375 -18.50 -2.27 6.66
C GLN A 375 -19.56 -1.40 5.96
N LEU A 376 -19.16 -0.35 5.23
CA LEU A 376 -20.10 0.46 4.45
C LEU A 376 -20.74 -0.32 3.30
N ASN A 377 -20.19 -1.47 2.90
CA ASN A 377 -20.72 -2.35 1.86
C ASN A 377 -21.51 -3.53 2.45
N ASN A 378 -22.23 -3.30 3.56
CA ASN A 378 -23.08 -4.30 4.22
C ASN A 378 -22.33 -5.59 4.64
N VAL A 379 -21.06 -5.48 4.99
CA VAL A 379 -20.28 -6.60 5.54
C VAL A 379 -19.99 -6.36 7.01
N ASP A 380 -20.56 -7.19 7.89
CA ASP A 380 -20.20 -7.13 9.31
C ASP A 380 -18.80 -7.72 9.52
N VAL A 381 -17.93 -6.95 10.16
CA VAL A 381 -16.57 -7.37 10.51
C VAL A 381 -16.28 -7.04 11.96
N GLN A 382 -15.65 -7.99 12.65
CA GLN A 382 -15.21 -7.86 14.03
C GLN A 382 -13.72 -8.21 14.12
N VAL A 383 -13.00 -7.53 15.02
CA VAL A 383 -11.57 -7.78 15.24
C VAL A 383 -11.36 -8.33 16.64
N THR A 384 -10.77 -9.51 16.73
CA THR A 384 -10.40 -10.15 18.00
C THR A 384 -8.91 -10.49 17.96
N GLY A 385 -8.09 -9.67 18.62
CA GLY A 385 -6.63 -9.79 18.52
C GLY A 385 -6.15 -9.52 17.09
N ARG A 386 -5.51 -10.51 16.46
CA ARG A 386 -5.08 -10.45 15.05
C ARG A 386 -6.03 -11.18 14.09
N LYS A 387 -7.20 -11.60 14.56
CA LYS A 387 -8.20 -12.29 13.74
C LYS A 387 -9.34 -11.34 13.39
N ILE A 388 -9.65 -11.26 12.11
CA ILE A 388 -10.82 -10.57 11.57
C ILE A 388 -11.90 -11.62 11.31
N ILE A 389 -13.06 -11.43 11.92
CA ILE A 389 -14.23 -12.28 11.73
C ILE A 389 -15.15 -11.54 10.78
N VAL A 390 -15.42 -12.12 9.62
CA VAL A 390 -16.38 -11.61 8.64
C VAL A 390 -17.68 -12.38 8.84
N ASN A 391 -18.72 -11.67 9.29
CA ASN A 391 -20.06 -12.19 9.47
C ASN A 391 -20.96 -11.78 8.28
N ASN A 392 -22.19 -12.29 8.30
CA ASN A 392 -23.23 -11.93 7.35
C ASN A 392 -23.83 -10.55 7.62
#